data_AF-A0A2V2WFC8-F1
#
_entry.id   AF-A0A2V2WFC8-F1
#
_cell.length_a   1.000
_cell.length_b   1.000
_cell.length_c   1.000
_cell.angle_alpha   90.00
_cell.angle_beta   90.00
_cell.angle_gamma   90.00
#
_symmetry.space_group_name_H-M   'P 1'
#
loop_
_entity.id
_entity.type
_entity.pdbx_description
1 polymer ?
#
loop_
_entity_poly.entity_id
_entity_poly.type
_entity_poly.pdbx_seq_one_letter_code
_entity_poly.pdbx_strand_id
1 'polypeptide(L)'
;MPNLCVSATFNPPVITMLGSALREETVKLLEQRIPTDVSTSSSPSKDPVKFLFYTNPDHWRMELSQHFCDDLHKSAVFLTIIEGLEGEGWNLRASNSVRDSESGKDTTKLFFARRE
;
A
#
# COMPACT_ATOMS: atom_id res chain seq x y z
N MET A 1 -2.23 10.40 -19.69
CA MET A 1 -3.14 9.64 -18.81
C MET A 1 -2.52 9.59 -17.42
N PRO A 2 -3.28 9.81 -16.34
CA PRO A 2 -2.72 9.77 -15.00
C PRO A 2 -2.34 8.34 -14.62
N ASN A 3 -1.17 8.19 -14.01
CA ASN A 3 -0.65 6.91 -13.50
C ASN A 3 -0.52 6.99 -11.97
N LEU A 4 -0.59 5.82 -11.34
CA LEU A 4 -0.44 5.66 -9.90
C LEU A 4 0.63 4.59 -9.64
N CYS A 5 1.53 4.87 -8.72
CA CYS A 5 2.52 3.93 -8.23
C CYS A 5 2.26 3.68 -6.74
N VAL A 6 2.04 2.42 -6.38
CA VAL A 6 2.01 1.98 -4.99
C VAL A 6 3.28 1.21 -4.70
N SER A 7 4.02 1.59 -3.67
CA SER A 7 5.23 0.88 -3.22
C SER A 7 5.02 0.41 -1.79
N ALA A 8 5.24 -0.88 -1.56
CA ALA A 8 5.14 -1.50 -0.25
C ALA A 8 6.48 -2.15 0.11
N THR A 9 7.02 -1.79 1.28
CA THR A 9 8.27 -2.33 1.81
C THR A 9 8.00 -3.07 3.10
N PHE A 10 8.55 -4.27 3.26
CA PHE A 10 8.38 -5.12 4.44
C PHE A 10 9.76 -5.56 4.96
N ASN A 11 10.02 -5.70 6.27
CA ASN A 11 9.24 -5.34 7.46
C ASN A 11 9.97 -4.22 8.26
N PRO A 12 9.27 -3.39 9.08
CA PRO A 12 7.81 -3.35 9.22
C PRO A 12 7.13 -2.87 7.93
N PRO A 13 5.83 -3.16 7.73
CA PRO A 13 5.11 -2.76 6.53
C PRO A 13 5.04 -1.22 6.41
N VAL A 14 5.55 -0.70 5.30
CA VAL A 14 5.43 0.71 4.90
C VAL A 14 4.86 0.77 3.50
N ILE A 15 3.72 1.43 3.34
CA ILE A 15 3.01 1.56 2.06
C ILE A 15 3.00 3.02 1.66
N THR A 16 3.37 3.29 0.41
CA THR A 16 3.38 4.62 -0.18
C THR A 16 2.61 4.64 -1.47
N MET A 17 1.85 5.71 -1.73
CA MET A 17 1.06 5.89 -2.94
C MET A 17 1.38 7.24 -3.58
N LEU A 18 1.82 7.19 -4.83
CA LEU A 18 2.26 8.34 -5.62
C LEU A 18 1.41 8.46 -6.88
N GLY A 19 0.69 9.56 -7.04
CA GLY A 19 -0.10 9.83 -8.24
C GLY A 19 -0.94 11.10 -8.11
N SER A 20 -0.80 12.03 -9.06
CA SER A 20 -1.45 13.36 -8.99
C SER A 20 -2.98 13.33 -9.10
N ALA A 21 -3.55 12.26 -9.67
CA ALA A 21 -5.00 12.08 -9.78
C ALA A 21 -5.58 11.18 -8.68
N LEU A 22 -4.78 10.78 -7.69
CA LEU A 22 -5.25 9.98 -6.56
C LEU A 22 -6.11 10.86 -5.64
N ARG A 23 -7.36 10.45 -5.42
CA ARG A 23 -8.30 11.17 -4.55
C ARG A 23 -8.17 10.69 -3.12
N GLU A 24 -8.44 11.57 -2.15
CA GLU A 24 -8.37 11.24 -0.72
C GLU A 24 -9.38 10.15 -0.33
N GLU A 25 -10.53 10.07 -1.01
CA GLU A 25 -11.55 9.04 -0.77
C GLU A 25 -11.02 7.63 -1.08
N THR A 26 -10.27 7.47 -2.18
CA THR A 26 -9.60 6.22 -2.55
C THR A 26 -8.57 5.82 -1.47
N VAL A 27 -7.85 6.80 -0.92
CA VAL A 27 -6.88 6.58 0.17
C VAL A 27 -7.59 6.07 1.42
N LYS A 28 -8.67 6.73 1.84
CA LYS A 28 -9.48 6.33 3.01
C LYS A 28 -10.10 4.94 2.86
N LEU A 29 -10.49 4.54 1.66
CA LEU A 29 -10.96 3.17 1.39
C LEU A 29 -9.86 2.14 1.67
N LEU A 30 -8.63 2.42 1.23
CA LEU A 30 -7.48 1.54 1.46
C LEU A 30 -7.04 1.52 2.93
N GLU A 31 -7.14 2.63 3.66
CA GLU A 31 -6.88 2.69 5.12
C GLU A 31 -7.72 1.70 5.90
N GLN A 32 -8.98 1.51 5.49
CA GLN A 32 -9.91 0.63 6.18
C GLN A 32 -9.65 -0.85 5.88
N ARG A 33 -9.12 -1.17 4.70
CA ARG A 33 -8.93 -2.55 4.24
C ARG A 33 -7.57 -3.12 4.59
N ILE A 34 -6.48 -2.37 4.37
CA ILE A 34 -5.12 -2.93 4.49
C ILE A 34 -4.81 -3.50 5.90
N PRO A 35 -5.19 -2.85 7.02
CA PRO A 35 -4.87 -3.35 8.35
C PRO A 35 -5.55 -4.68 8.71
N THR A 36 -6.56 -5.15 7.95
CA THR A 36 -7.22 -6.44 8.25
C THR A 36 -6.42 -7.65 7.77
N ASP A 37 -5.43 -7.44 6.89
CA ASP A 37 -4.78 -8.53 6.14
C ASP A 37 -3.30 -8.76 6.54
N VAL A 38 -2.93 -8.31 7.75
CA VAL A 38 -1.58 -8.42 8.31
C VAL A 38 -1.45 -9.60 9.28
N SER A 39 -0.24 -10.18 9.41
CA SER A 39 -0.04 -11.44 10.18
C SER A 39 -0.27 -11.30 11.68
N THR A 40 -0.20 -10.08 12.20
CA THR A 40 -0.37 -9.80 13.63
C THR A 40 -1.76 -9.24 13.88
N SER A 41 -2.50 -9.87 14.81
CA SER A 41 -3.82 -9.41 15.23
C SER A 41 -3.76 -7.98 15.78
N SER A 42 -4.57 -7.08 15.21
CA SER A 42 -4.72 -5.71 15.70
C SER A 42 -5.42 -5.70 17.06
N SER A 43 -4.87 -5.00 18.05
CA SER A 43 -5.56 -4.75 19.31
C SER A 43 -6.68 -3.71 19.08
N PRO A 44 -7.94 -3.97 19.49
CA PRO A 44 -9.06 -3.04 19.28
C PRO A 44 -8.96 -1.73 20.08
N SER A 45 -7.96 -1.59 20.95
CA SER A 45 -7.73 -0.41 21.80
C SER A 45 -6.81 0.65 21.18
N LYS A 46 -6.26 0.41 19.98
CA LYS A 46 -5.36 1.37 19.32
C LYS A 46 -6.08 2.11 18.21
N ASP A 47 -5.76 3.40 18.08
CA ASP A 47 -6.22 4.22 16.99
C ASP A 47 -5.88 3.55 15.64
N PRO A 48 -6.81 3.58 14.66
CA PRO A 48 -6.56 3.00 13.35
C PRO A 48 -5.40 3.72 12.66
N VAL A 49 -4.52 2.95 12.02
CA VAL A 49 -3.39 3.50 11.27
C VAL A 49 -3.92 4.23 10.03
N LYS A 50 -3.36 5.41 9.75
CA LYS A 50 -3.79 6.30 8.66
C LYS A 50 -2.66 6.54 7.68
N PHE A 51 -2.99 6.88 6.44
CA PHE A 51 -2.04 7.51 5.53
C PHE A 51 -1.84 8.98 5.93
N LEU A 52 -0.59 9.39 5.95
CA LEU A 52 -0.19 10.79 6.10
C LEU A 52 0.26 11.30 4.73
N PHE A 53 -0.18 12.50 4.37
CA PHE A 53 0.25 13.16 3.14
C PHE A 53 1.58 13.89 3.36
N TYR A 54 2.52 13.67 2.44
CA TYR A 54 3.82 14.32 2.40
C TYR A 54 4.01 14.98 1.03
N THR A 55 4.72 16.11 1.01
CA THR A 55 5.05 16.85 -0.22
C THR A 55 6.50 16.59 -0.63
N ASN A 56 6.81 16.85 -1.91
CA ASN A 56 8.16 16.73 -2.50
C ASN A 56 8.82 15.33 -2.37
N PRO A 57 8.33 14.29 -3.08
CA PRO A 57 7.17 14.30 -3.99
C PRO A 57 5.83 14.19 -3.24
N ASP A 58 4.74 14.63 -3.88
CA ASP A 58 3.40 14.48 -3.32
C ASP A 58 3.01 13.00 -3.23
N HIS A 59 2.84 12.51 -2.00
CA HIS A 59 2.54 11.10 -1.75
C HIS A 59 1.82 10.88 -0.43
N TRP A 60 1.08 9.78 -0.36
CA TRP A 60 0.50 9.26 0.87
C TRP A 60 1.40 8.15 1.41
N ARG A 61 1.64 8.14 2.73
CA ARG A 61 2.45 7.13 3.41
C ARG A 61 1.74 6.60 4.65
N MET A 62 1.62 5.28 4.75
CA MET A 62 1.13 4.56 5.92
C MET A 62 2.23 3.62 6.42
N GLU A 63 2.42 3.58 7.73
CA GLU A 63 3.39 2.68 8.37
C GLU A 63 2.72 1.88 9.48
N LEU A 64 2.83 0.56 9.39
CA LEU A 64 2.32 -0.39 10.36
C LEU A 64 3.47 -0.84 11.27
N SER A 65 4.06 0.10 12.04
CA SER A 65 5.35 -0.12 12.76
C SER A 65 5.36 -1.31 13.72
N GLN A 66 4.19 -1.74 14.21
CA GLN A 66 4.04 -2.85 15.17
C GLN A 66 3.62 -4.16 14.52
N HIS A 67 3.51 -4.18 13.19
CA HIS A 67 3.07 -5.35 12.45
C HIS A 67 4.24 -6.02 11.76
N PHE A 68 4.06 -7.32 11.52
CA PHE A 68 4.91 -8.11 10.67
C PHE A 68 4.03 -8.78 9.62
N CYS A 69 4.49 -8.80 8.38
CA CYS A 69 3.87 -9.57 7.30
C CYS A 69 4.82 -10.68 6.86
N ASP A 70 4.39 -11.93 6.99
CA ASP A 70 4.97 -13.06 6.24
C ASP A 70 4.58 -12.98 4.75
N ASP A 71 5.04 -13.95 3.95
CA ASP A 71 4.82 -13.95 2.51
C ASP A 71 3.32 -14.04 2.11
N LEU A 72 2.53 -14.80 2.89
CA LEU A 72 1.09 -14.92 2.68
C LEU A 72 0.39 -13.58 2.92
N HIS A 73 0.72 -12.90 4.01
CA HIS A 73 0.10 -11.62 4.35
C HIS A 73 0.59 -10.48 3.47
N LYS A 74 1.83 -10.53 2.97
CA LYS A 74 2.27 -9.61 1.90
C LYS A 74 1.41 -9.78 0.65
N SER A 75 1.16 -11.02 0.24
CA SER A 75 0.31 -11.32 -0.91
C SER A 75 -1.13 -10.84 -0.70
N ALA A 76 -1.68 -11.02 0.50
CA ALA A 76 -3.00 -10.49 0.87
C ALA A 76 -3.05 -8.96 0.80
N VAL A 77 -2.05 -8.27 1.37
CA VAL A 77 -1.93 -6.80 1.27
C VAL A 77 -1.89 -6.33 -0.18
N PHE A 78 -1.13 -7.00 -1.06
CA PHE A 78 -1.09 -6.65 -2.49
C PHE A 78 -2.44 -6.81 -3.16
N LEU A 79 -3.12 -7.93 -2.88
CA LEU A 79 -4.43 -8.22 -3.45
C LEU A 79 -5.48 -7.19 -3.01
N THR A 80 -5.50 -6.83 -1.73
CA THR A 80 -6.40 -5.80 -1.18
C THR A 80 -6.16 -4.42 -1.79
N ILE A 81 -4.90 -4.06 -2.03
CA ILE A 81 -4.56 -2.82 -2.75
C ILE A 81 -5.09 -2.88 -4.19
N ILE A 82 -4.89 -4.00 -4.89
CA ILE A 82 -5.31 -4.17 -6.29
C ILE A 82 -6.83 -4.09 -6.40
N GLU A 83 -7.58 -4.81 -5.57
CA GLU A 83 -9.05 -4.81 -5.59
C GLU A 83 -9.64 -3.46 -5.21
N GLY A 84 -9.08 -2.80 -4.19
CA GLY A 84 -9.52 -1.46 -3.77
C GLY A 84 -9.32 -0.42 -4.87
N LEU A 85 -8.20 -0.50 -5.60
CA LEU A 85 -7.89 0.41 -6.71
C LEU A 85 -8.69 0.08 -7.98
N GLU A 86 -8.93 -1.20 -8.27
CA GLU A 86 -9.75 -1.61 -9.41
C GLU A 86 -11.19 -1.11 -9.28
N GLY A 87 -11.78 -1.20 -8.08
CA GLY A 87 -13.11 -0.66 -7.79
C GLY A 87 -13.23 0.86 -8.02
N GLU A 88 -12.11 1.57 -7.93
CA GLU A 88 -12.01 3.02 -8.15
C GLU A 88 -11.58 3.39 -9.59
N GLY A 89 -11.45 2.39 -10.47
CA GLY A 89 -11.11 2.55 -11.89
C GLY A 89 -9.61 2.65 -12.19
N TRP A 90 -8.75 2.15 -11.28
CA TRP A 90 -7.31 2.01 -11.48
C TRP A 90 -6.95 0.56 -11.78
N ASN A 91 -6.50 0.29 -13.00
CA ASN A 91 -6.17 -1.05 -13.45
C ASN A 91 -4.67 -1.31 -13.26
N LEU A 92 -4.33 -2.46 -12.67
CA LEU A 92 -2.94 -2.91 -12.56
C LEU A 92 -2.34 -3.12 -13.95
N ARG A 93 -1.15 -2.57 -14.17
CA ARG A 93 -0.42 -2.64 -15.45
C ARG A 93 0.90 -3.39 -15.34
N ALA A 94 1.60 -3.20 -14.23
CA ALA A 94 2.89 -3.84 -14.01
C ALA A 94 3.17 -3.98 -12.51
N SER A 95 4.06 -4.92 -12.20
CA SER A 95 4.61 -5.11 -10.86
C SER A 95 6.10 -5.45 -10.96
N ASN A 96 6.90 -5.00 -10.00
CA ASN A 96 8.24 -5.51 -9.77
C ASN A 96 8.56 -5.56 -8.29
N SER A 97 9.55 -6.37 -7.91
CA SER A 97 10.02 -6.49 -6.54
C SER A 97 11.53 -6.59 -6.50
N VAL A 98 12.11 -6.07 -5.42
CA VAL A 98 13.53 -6.18 -5.11
C VAL A 98 13.69 -6.51 -3.63
N ARG A 99 14.71 -7.30 -3.29
CA ARG A 99 15.08 -7.60 -1.92
C ARG A 99 16.49 -7.09 -1.65
N ASP A 100 16.62 -6.25 -0.65
CA ASP A 100 17.90 -5.78 -0.16
C ASP A 100 18.46 -6.80 0.83
N SER A 101 19.64 -7.35 0.52
CA SER A 101 20.32 -8.32 1.38
C SER A 101 20.90 -7.70 2.66
N GLU A 102 21.19 -6.40 2.67
CA GLU A 102 21.78 -5.71 3.81
C GLU A 102 20.72 -5.40 4.87
N SER A 103 19.63 -4.72 4.48
CA SER A 103 18.52 -4.44 5.40
C SER A 103 17.60 -5.65 5.63
N GLY A 104 17.69 -6.67 4.77
CA GLY A 104 16.80 -7.83 4.77
C GLY A 104 15.37 -7.54 4.31
N LYS A 105 15.09 -6.30 3.88
CA LYS A 105 13.76 -5.84 3.46
C LYS A 105 13.50 -6.12 2.00
N ASP A 106 12.25 -6.41 1.69
CA ASP A 106 11.75 -6.50 0.32
C ASP A 106 10.81 -5.33 0.02
N THR A 107 10.91 -4.82 -1.20
CA THR A 107 10.08 -3.74 -1.72
C THR A 107 9.43 -4.19 -3.01
N THR A 108 8.10 -4.12 -3.05
CA THR A 108 7.29 -4.38 -4.24
C THR A 108 6.63 -3.09 -4.71
N LYS A 109 6.67 -2.82 -6.01
CA LYS A 109 6.00 -1.69 -6.67
C LYS A 109 4.91 -2.20 -7.60
N LEU A 110 3.72 -1.64 -7.47
CA LEU A 110 2.55 -1.89 -8.29
C LEU A 110 2.21 -0.62 -9.07
N PHE A 111 2.14 -0.73 -10.40
CA PHE A 111 1.88 0.39 -11.30
C PHE A 111 0.49 0.27 -11.90
N PHE A 112 -0.30 1.34 -11.78
CA PHE A 112 -1.69 1.40 -12.22
C PHE A 112 -1.90 2.54 -13.21
N ALA A 113 -2.88 2.35 -14.10
CA ALA A 113 -3.37 3.36 -15.03
C ALA A 113 -4.90 3.39 -14.99
N ARG A 114 -5.53 4.51 -15.41
CA ARG A 114 -6.98 4.57 -15.53
C ARG A 114 -7.48 3.63 -16.62
N ARG A 115 -8.65 3.02 -16.39
CA ARG A 115 -9.42 2.35 -17.44
C ARG A 115 -9.80 3.39 -18.50
N GLU A 116 -9.45 3.12 -19.76
CA GLU A 116 -9.89 3.93 -20.91
C GLU A 116 -11.41 3.92 -21.04
#